data_AF-A0A812S956-F1
#
_entry.id   AF-A0A812S956-F1
#
_cell.length_a   1.000
_cell.length_b   1.000
_cell.length_c   1.000
_cell.angle_alpha   90.00
_cell.angle_beta   90.00
_cell.angle_gamma   90.00
#
_symmetry.space_group_name_H-M   'P 1'
#
loop_
_entity.id
_entity.type
_entity.pdbx_description
1 polymer ?
#
loop_
_entity_poly.entity_id
_entity_poly.type
_entity_poly.pdbx_seq_one_letter_code
_entity_poly.pdbx_strand_id
1 'polypeptide(L)'
;MSDADMLAVDGELLRLACACKVPESHHEVLRNFDIALFGRAAADASTLDQVLEELLSDTAVPESAAERLLLFSSFRLLYDKCRQHQGLLSEPNKSTPEAPPAPPVHRDSWSESFPAKLSGEKVQSLRDSFESAYPGELLDSENFPSSRMLALCFKYATPGELKWVPWKYRMLEDFLYDDAPSREIPTGYEAGSGLRGPTAEEMMAADRRLWEIIAELVNSKKWSLDDAIAEVVDVRSDMASLLQPRPLPPKNVPVDVPRNFWRPSKGNKGKGKGGGKGGAKGAGKQL
;
A
#
# COMPACT_ATOMS: atom_id res chain seq x y z
N MET A 1 35.63 21.64 29.53
CA MET A 1 34.23 21.26 29.81
C MET A 1 34.16 20.91 31.28
N SER A 2 33.20 21.50 31.99
CA SER A 2 32.98 21.18 33.41
C SER A 2 32.26 19.83 33.53
N ASP A 3 32.40 19.12 34.65
CA ASP A 3 31.65 17.87 34.91
C ASP A 3 30.13 18.07 34.78
N ALA A 4 29.63 19.28 35.03
CA ALA A 4 28.23 19.64 34.85
C ALA A 4 27.80 19.70 33.37
N ASP A 5 28.70 20.09 32.47
CA ASP A 5 28.42 20.11 31.02
C ASP A 5 28.41 18.69 30.45
N MET A 6 29.23 17.77 30.98
CA MET A 6 29.26 16.36 30.55
C MET A 6 27.95 15.65 30.93
N LEU A 7 27.50 15.82 32.18
CA LEU A 7 26.25 15.24 32.67
C LEU A 7 24.99 15.81 31.99
N ALA A 8 25.04 17.04 31.49
CA ALA A 8 23.92 17.67 30.77
C ALA A 8 23.76 17.09 29.34
N VAL A 9 24.89 16.76 28.69
CA VAL A 9 24.93 16.17 27.35
C VAL A 9 24.45 14.71 27.37
N ASP A 10 24.81 13.94 28.41
CA ASP A 10 24.34 12.56 28.60
C ASP A 10 22.81 12.48 28.72
N GLY A 11 22.18 13.52 29.29
CA GLY A 11 20.73 13.59 29.45
C GLY A 11 19.94 13.81 28.16
N GLU A 12 20.55 14.44 27.14
CA GLU A 12 19.87 14.74 25.88
C GLU A 12 19.70 13.49 25.01
N LEU A 13 20.75 12.66 24.93
CA LEU A 13 20.70 11.39 24.23
C LEU A 13 19.68 10.45 24.87
N LEU A 14 19.65 10.36 26.21
CA LEU A 14 18.70 9.52 26.94
C LEU A 14 17.24 9.98 26.74
N ARG A 15 16.99 11.29 26.69
CA ARG A 15 15.66 11.83 26.33
C ARG A 15 15.25 11.42 24.92
N LEU A 16 16.18 11.49 23.97
CA LEU A 16 15.94 11.08 22.59
C LEU A 16 15.70 9.57 22.49
N ALA A 17 16.45 8.77 23.24
CA ALA A 17 16.27 7.32 23.34
C ALA A 17 14.87 6.95 23.88
N CYS A 18 14.41 7.64 24.92
CA CYS A 18 13.05 7.48 25.44
C CYS A 18 11.98 7.85 24.39
N ALA A 19 12.19 8.92 23.62
CA ALA A 19 11.29 9.32 22.54
C ALA A 19 11.26 8.29 21.39
N CYS A 20 12.36 7.58 21.17
CA CYS A 20 12.49 6.49 20.20
C CYS A 20 12.09 5.12 20.75
N LYS A 21 11.49 5.05 21.96
CA LYS A 21 11.02 3.82 22.60
C LYS A 21 12.12 2.81 22.92
N VAL A 22 13.37 3.24 23.09
CA VAL A 22 14.43 2.40 23.64
C VAL A 22 14.06 2.08 25.11
N PRO A 23 13.96 0.80 25.51
CA PRO A 23 13.60 0.42 26.87
C PRO A 23 14.63 0.91 27.90
N GLU A 24 14.17 1.35 29.06
CA GLU A 24 15.02 1.89 30.14
C GLU A 24 16.10 0.90 30.60
N SER A 25 15.82 -0.41 30.54
CA SER A 25 16.80 -1.45 30.85
C SER A 25 18.04 -1.44 29.95
N HIS A 26 17.98 -0.76 28.81
CA HIS A 26 19.08 -0.62 27.85
C HIS A 26 19.60 0.82 27.76
N HIS A 27 19.26 1.70 28.72
CA HIS A 27 19.80 3.07 28.74
C HIS A 27 21.24 3.13 29.26
N GLU A 28 21.65 2.14 30.06
CA GLU A 28 23.03 2.04 30.56
C GLU A 28 24.07 2.00 29.43
N VAL A 29 23.77 1.33 28.31
CA VAL A 29 24.69 1.26 27.17
C VAL A 29 24.88 2.59 26.44
N LEU A 30 23.97 3.54 26.65
CA LEU A 30 24.03 4.88 26.05
C LEU A 30 24.75 5.90 26.95
N ARG A 31 25.10 5.56 28.19
CA ARG A 31 25.70 6.52 29.13
C ARG A 31 27.04 7.11 28.67
N ASN A 32 27.79 6.38 27.88
CA ASN A 32 29.09 6.84 27.36
C ASN A 32 28.98 7.49 25.98
N PHE A 33 27.75 7.72 25.50
CA PHE A 33 27.48 8.32 24.22
C PHE A 33 26.82 9.68 24.39
N ASP A 34 27.29 10.64 23.60
CA ASP A 34 26.49 11.82 23.27
C ASP A 34 25.80 11.62 21.91
N ILE A 35 24.93 12.56 21.54
CA ILE A 35 24.23 12.55 20.25
C ILE A 35 25.21 12.52 19.08
N ALA A 36 26.35 13.22 19.22
CA ALA A 36 27.38 13.35 18.18
C ALA A 36 28.11 12.03 17.90
N LEU A 37 28.45 11.31 18.97
CA LEU A 37 29.18 10.06 18.99
C LEU A 37 28.28 8.91 18.56
N PHE A 38 27.05 8.84 19.10
CA PHE A 38 26.11 7.79 18.72
C PHE A 38 25.72 7.88 17.25
N GLY A 39 25.42 9.08 16.74
CA GLY A 39 25.11 9.27 15.32
C GLY A 39 26.27 8.99 14.35
N ARG A 40 27.49 8.79 14.86
CA ARG A 40 28.68 8.37 14.09
C ARG A 40 29.15 6.96 14.43
N ALA A 41 28.41 6.23 15.26
CA ALA A 41 28.80 4.89 15.70
C ALA A 41 28.91 3.89 14.55
N ALA A 42 28.24 4.15 13.42
CA ALA A 42 28.28 3.32 12.22
C ALA A 42 28.38 4.19 10.94
N ALA A 43 28.67 3.56 9.80
CA ALA A 43 28.65 4.23 8.50
C ALA A 43 27.29 4.09 7.81
N ASP A 44 26.66 2.93 7.98
CA ASP A 44 25.44 2.49 7.31
C ASP A 44 24.61 1.54 8.22
N ALA A 45 23.45 1.10 7.74
CA ALA A 45 22.55 0.24 8.51
C ALA A 45 23.13 -1.15 8.82
N SER A 46 23.96 -1.70 7.92
CA SER A 46 24.55 -3.04 8.10
C SER A 46 25.65 -3.02 9.17
N THR A 47 26.45 -1.95 9.19
CA THR A 47 27.48 -1.73 10.21
C THR A 47 26.87 -1.34 11.56
N LEU A 48 25.72 -0.65 11.57
CA LEU A 48 25.00 -0.33 12.79
C LEU A 48 24.52 -1.58 13.52
N ASP A 49 23.98 -2.57 12.82
CA ASP A 49 23.52 -3.80 13.47
C ASP A 49 24.65 -4.56 14.17
N GLN A 50 25.85 -4.57 13.57
CA GLN A 50 27.04 -5.19 14.18
C GLN A 50 27.45 -4.44 15.46
N VAL A 51 27.45 -3.11 15.42
CA VAL A 51 27.75 -2.26 16.58
C VAL A 51 26.70 -2.45 17.68
N LEU A 52 25.42 -2.58 17.33
CA LEU A 52 24.36 -2.84 18.29
C LEU A 52 24.46 -4.24 18.91
N GLU A 53 24.83 -5.27 18.13
CA GLU A 53 25.08 -6.60 18.68
C GLU A 53 26.24 -6.61 19.68
N GLU A 54 27.32 -5.88 19.39
CA GLU A 54 28.44 -5.73 20.31
C GLU A 54 28.03 -4.94 21.57
N LEU A 55 27.36 -3.79 21.39
CA LEU A 55 26.96 -2.90 22.48
C LEU A 55 25.93 -3.54 23.42
N LEU A 56 25.05 -4.39 22.89
CA LEU A 56 24.00 -5.07 23.65
C LEU A 56 24.43 -6.45 24.17
N SER A 57 25.62 -6.94 23.81
CA SER A 57 26.10 -8.28 24.20
C SER A 57 26.17 -8.50 25.71
N ASP A 58 26.46 -7.44 26.48
CA ASP A 58 26.52 -7.46 27.95
C ASP A 58 25.17 -7.16 28.62
N THR A 59 24.12 -6.87 27.85
CA THR A 59 22.77 -6.62 28.35
C THR A 59 21.91 -7.86 28.21
N ALA A 60 20.87 -8.00 29.06
CA ALA A 60 19.89 -9.07 28.94
C ALA A 60 19.03 -8.87 27.68
N VAL A 61 19.55 -9.25 26.52
CA VAL A 61 18.84 -9.19 25.24
C VAL A 61 17.62 -10.11 25.31
N PRO A 62 16.43 -9.65 24.88
CA PRO A 62 15.24 -10.49 24.87
C PRO A 62 15.43 -11.78 24.05
N GLU A 63 15.10 -12.94 24.62
CA GLU A 63 15.16 -14.24 23.92
C GLU A 63 14.10 -14.34 22.80
N SER A 64 13.00 -13.59 22.93
CA SER A 64 11.96 -13.51 21.92
C SER A 64 12.45 -12.75 20.68
N ALA A 65 12.42 -13.41 19.52
CA ALA A 65 12.79 -12.79 18.25
C ALA A 65 12.01 -11.50 17.96
N ALA A 66 10.74 -11.43 18.36
CA ALA A 66 9.91 -10.23 18.18
C ALA A 66 10.39 -9.07 19.05
N GLU A 67 10.78 -9.34 20.30
CA GLU A 67 11.28 -8.32 21.24
C GLU A 67 12.67 -7.83 20.83
N ARG A 68 13.53 -8.74 20.33
CA ARG A 68 14.83 -8.37 19.75
C ARG A 68 14.66 -7.45 18.53
N LEU A 69 13.71 -7.73 17.64
CA LEU A 69 13.42 -6.86 16.49
C LEU A 69 12.92 -5.47 16.92
N LEU A 70 12.04 -5.40 17.92
CA LEU A 70 11.54 -4.13 18.46
C LEU A 70 12.67 -3.31 19.13
N LEU A 71 13.57 -3.97 19.84
CA LEU A 71 14.74 -3.34 20.44
C LEU A 71 15.65 -2.73 19.36
N PHE A 72 16.05 -3.52 18.37
CA PHE A 72 16.95 -3.08 17.30
C PHE A 72 16.34 -1.96 16.46
N SER A 73 15.05 -2.05 16.11
CA SER A 73 14.35 -0.98 15.40
C SER A 73 14.29 0.33 16.19
N SER A 74 14.15 0.28 17.52
CA SER A 74 14.17 1.46 18.38
C SER A 74 15.56 2.13 18.40
N PHE A 75 16.63 1.33 18.42
CA PHE A 75 18.01 1.83 18.32
C PHE A 75 18.33 2.40 16.93
N ARG A 76 17.86 1.78 15.85
CA ARG A 76 17.99 2.32 14.49
C ARG A 76 17.31 3.69 14.35
N LEU A 77 16.10 3.83 14.89
CA LEU A 77 15.40 5.11 14.93
C LEU A 77 16.14 6.18 15.75
N LEU A 78 16.72 5.78 16.90
CA LEU A 78 17.58 6.68 17.69
C LEU A 78 18.80 7.14 16.90
N TYR A 79 19.47 6.22 16.20
CA TYR A 79 20.63 6.50 15.38
C TYR A 79 20.33 7.50 14.26
N ASP A 80 19.22 7.31 13.54
CA ASP A 80 18.78 8.22 12.49
C ASP A 80 18.50 9.63 13.03
N LYS A 81 17.83 9.74 14.18
CA LYS A 81 17.61 11.04 14.82
C LYS A 81 18.91 11.71 15.28
N CYS A 82 19.87 10.93 15.76
CA CYS A 82 21.18 11.47 16.12
C CYS A 82 21.92 12.03 14.90
N ARG A 83 21.82 11.36 13.74
CA ARG A 83 22.38 11.86 12.48
C ARG A 83 21.69 13.11 11.95
N GLN A 84 20.37 13.21 12.10
CA GLN A 84 19.60 14.42 11.78
C GLN A 84 20.04 15.61 12.64
N HIS A 85 20.24 15.41 13.95
CA HIS A 85 20.74 16.44 14.86
C HIS A 85 22.13 16.99 14.49
N GLN A 86 22.94 16.19 13.79
CA GLN A 86 24.28 16.58 13.35
C GLN A 86 24.31 17.18 11.94
N GLY A 87 23.16 17.31 11.26
CA GLY A 87 23.10 17.71 9.86
C GLY A 87 23.74 16.69 8.89
N LEU A 88 23.97 15.46 9.34
CA LEU A 88 24.48 14.34 8.53
C LEU A 88 23.35 13.65 7.74
N LEU A 89 22.10 13.97 8.05
CA LEU A 89 20.91 13.73 7.26
C LEU A 89 20.16 15.08 7.14
N SER A 90 19.92 15.55 5.93
CA SER A 90 19.20 16.80 5.68
C SER A 90 17.75 16.68 6.19
N GLU A 91 17.32 17.57 7.08
CA GLU A 91 15.92 17.62 7.53
C GLU A 91 14.97 18.01 6.39
N PRO A 92 13.76 17.41 6.29
CA PRO A 92 12.65 18.02 5.60
C PRO A 92 12.12 19.20 6.44
N ASN A 93 12.15 20.37 5.84
CA ASN A 93 11.72 21.68 6.34
C ASN A 93 10.52 21.63 7.31
N LYS A 94 10.76 21.91 8.59
CA LYS A 94 9.74 21.94 9.65
C LYS A 94 8.89 23.20 9.55
N SER A 95 7.72 23.08 8.95
CA SER A 95 6.61 24.01 9.19
C SER A 95 5.47 23.24 9.87
N THR A 96 5.24 23.57 11.14
CA THR A 96 4.08 23.10 11.90
C THR A 96 2.92 24.04 11.61
N PRO A 97 1.78 23.50 11.12
CA PRO A 97 0.48 23.99 11.55
C PRO A 97 -0.23 22.92 12.38
N GLU A 98 -0.92 23.43 13.40
CA GLU A 98 -1.86 22.80 14.32
C GLU A 98 -2.74 21.69 13.70
N ALA A 99 -2.89 20.59 14.43
CA ALA A 99 -3.58 19.38 13.99
C ALA A 99 -5.09 19.61 13.79
N PRO A 100 -5.67 19.25 12.64
CA PRO A 100 -7.12 19.07 12.51
C PRO A 100 -7.54 17.76 13.20
N PRO A 101 -8.80 17.65 13.68
CA PRO A 101 -9.31 16.42 14.27
C PRO A 101 -9.24 15.27 13.26
N ALA A 102 -8.93 14.07 13.76
CA ALA A 102 -8.73 12.86 12.96
C ALA A 102 -9.84 12.67 11.91
N PRO A 103 -9.50 12.42 10.63
CA PRO A 103 -10.52 12.13 9.64
C PRO A 103 -11.20 10.79 9.99
N PRO A 104 -12.52 10.68 9.75
CA PRO A 104 -13.21 9.42 9.92
C PRO A 104 -12.59 8.40 8.98
N VAL A 105 -12.47 7.16 9.47
CA VAL A 105 -12.08 5.98 8.69
C VAL A 105 -13.00 5.91 7.47
N HIS A 106 -12.53 6.40 6.33
CA HIS A 106 -13.31 6.37 5.09
C HIS A 106 -13.34 4.93 4.60
N ARG A 107 -14.39 4.22 5.01
CA ARG A 107 -14.91 3.08 4.27
C ARG A 107 -15.32 3.56 2.87
N ASP A 108 -14.55 3.11 1.88
CA ASP A 108 -14.93 2.83 0.49
C ASP A 108 -16.19 3.52 -0.06
N SER A 109 -15.99 4.55 -0.90
CA SER A 109 -16.97 4.89 -1.94
C SER A 109 -16.39 4.49 -3.30
N TRP A 110 -16.81 3.33 -3.80
CA TRP A 110 -16.45 2.72 -5.09
C TRP A 110 -16.96 3.49 -6.33
N SER A 111 -16.96 4.82 -6.29
CA SER A 111 -17.33 5.67 -7.40
C SER A 111 -16.29 6.77 -7.58
N GLU A 112 -15.06 6.40 -7.94
CA GLU A 112 -14.18 7.37 -8.58
C GLU A 112 -14.86 7.80 -9.89
N SER A 113 -15.33 9.05 -9.96
CA SER A 113 -15.79 9.63 -11.21
C SER A 113 -14.61 9.64 -12.18
N PHE A 114 -14.73 8.88 -13.27
CA PHE A 114 -13.65 8.77 -14.26
C PHE A 114 -13.37 10.14 -14.88
N PRO A 115 -12.08 10.53 -15.02
CA PRO A 115 -11.73 11.75 -15.69
C PRO A 115 -12.24 11.74 -17.14
N ALA A 116 -12.50 12.93 -17.67
CA ALA A 116 -12.85 13.07 -19.08
C ALA A 116 -11.73 12.49 -19.96
N LYS A 117 -12.13 11.87 -21.07
CA LYS A 117 -11.17 11.38 -22.08
C LYS A 117 -10.35 12.56 -22.60
N LEU A 118 -9.05 12.34 -22.76
CA LEU A 118 -8.15 13.35 -23.34
C LEU A 118 -8.50 13.58 -24.82
N SER A 119 -8.31 14.81 -25.30
CA SER A 119 -8.47 15.12 -26.72
C SER A 119 -7.41 14.39 -27.55
N GLY A 120 -7.71 14.08 -28.82
CA GLY A 120 -6.75 13.42 -29.71
C GLY A 120 -5.44 14.21 -29.86
N GLU A 121 -5.55 15.54 -29.93
CA GLU A 121 -4.39 16.45 -29.94
C GLU A 121 -3.53 16.31 -28.68
N LYS A 122 -4.17 16.20 -27.49
CA LYS A 122 -3.44 16.03 -26.24
C LYS A 122 -2.75 14.66 -26.17
N VAL A 123 -3.43 13.61 -26.62
CA VAL A 123 -2.86 12.27 -26.69
C VAL A 123 -1.65 12.24 -27.62
N GLN A 124 -1.74 12.88 -28.80
CA GLN A 124 -0.62 12.99 -29.72
C GLN A 124 0.56 13.76 -29.09
N SER A 125 0.30 14.88 -28.39
CA SER A 125 1.37 15.61 -27.71
C SER A 125 2.10 14.79 -26.63
N LEU A 126 1.37 13.90 -25.92
CA LEU A 126 1.97 13.00 -24.94
C LEU A 126 2.81 11.93 -25.62
N ARG A 127 2.35 11.42 -26.77
CA ARG A 127 3.11 10.49 -27.59
C ARG A 127 4.41 11.10 -28.10
N ASP A 128 4.35 12.30 -28.67
CA ASP A 128 5.54 13.00 -29.18
C ASP A 128 6.54 13.28 -28.06
N SER A 129 6.03 13.67 -26.87
CA SER A 129 6.88 13.88 -25.69
C SER A 129 7.53 12.58 -25.20
N PHE A 130 6.84 11.44 -25.29
CA PHE A 130 7.39 10.15 -24.92
C PHE A 130 8.48 9.72 -25.91
N GLU A 131 8.20 9.77 -27.23
CA GLU A 131 9.16 9.42 -28.27
C GLU A 131 10.42 10.30 -28.22
N SER A 132 10.29 11.57 -27.84
CA SER A 132 11.44 12.46 -27.62
C SER A 132 12.24 12.13 -26.36
N ALA A 133 11.60 11.66 -25.28
CA ALA A 133 12.27 11.33 -24.03
C ALA A 133 12.90 9.92 -24.06
N TYR A 134 12.32 9.02 -24.85
CA TYR A 134 12.69 7.61 -24.96
C TYR A 134 12.82 7.20 -26.45
N PRO A 135 13.83 7.71 -27.19
CA PRO A 135 13.95 7.49 -28.63
C PRO A 135 14.19 6.03 -29.05
N GLY A 136 14.53 5.15 -28.10
CA GLY A 136 14.69 3.71 -28.32
C GLY A 136 13.40 2.89 -28.08
N GLU A 137 12.36 3.50 -27.53
CA GLU A 137 11.09 2.84 -27.22
C GLU A 137 10.05 3.17 -28.30
N LEU A 138 9.56 2.14 -29.00
CA LEU A 138 8.56 2.30 -30.05
C LEU A 138 7.16 2.05 -29.48
N LEU A 139 6.28 3.05 -29.61
CA LEU A 139 4.86 2.88 -29.24
C LEU A 139 4.05 2.24 -30.39
N ASP A 140 3.58 1.01 -30.18
CA ASP A 140 2.70 0.26 -31.06
C ASP A 140 1.32 0.03 -30.42
N SER A 141 0.39 -0.60 -31.15
CA SER A 141 -0.95 -0.89 -30.62
C SER A 141 -0.97 -1.84 -29.42
N GLU A 142 0.09 -2.64 -29.24
CA GLU A 142 0.21 -3.62 -28.15
C GLU A 142 0.87 -3.04 -26.90
N ASN A 143 1.50 -1.88 -26.97
CA ASN A 143 2.12 -1.23 -25.81
C ASN A 143 1.54 0.15 -25.49
N PHE A 144 0.67 0.66 -26.36
CA PHE A 144 -0.01 1.93 -26.12
C PHE A 144 -1.02 1.81 -24.97
N PRO A 145 -0.95 2.68 -23.96
CA PRO A 145 -1.86 2.63 -22.83
C PRO A 145 -3.30 2.95 -23.26
N SER A 146 -4.28 2.25 -22.67
CA SER A 146 -5.69 2.51 -22.96
C SER A 146 -6.07 3.97 -22.67
N SER A 147 -7.05 4.49 -23.40
CA SER A 147 -7.54 5.87 -23.21
C SER A 147 -7.95 6.19 -21.77
N ARG A 148 -8.38 5.17 -21.02
CA ARG A 148 -8.75 5.26 -19.60
C ARG A 148 -7.52 5.39 -18.71
N MET A 149 -6.48 4.59 -18.96
CA MET A 149 -5.20 4.69 -18.26
C MET A 149 -4.59 6.08 -18.44
N LEU A 150 -4.54 6.56 -19.69
CA LEU A 150 -4.00 7.88 -20.01
C LEU A 150 -4.72 9.00 -19.26
N ALA A 151 -6.06 8.97 -19.22
CA ALA A 151 -6.83 9.99 -18.52
C ALA A 151 -6.58 9.98 -17.00
N LEU A 152 -6.43 8.81 -16.39
CA LEU A 152 -6.10 8.67 -14.96
C LEU A 152 -4.67 9.14 -14.67
N CYS A 153 -3.69 8.66 -15.41
CA CYS A 153 -2.30 9.06 -15.25
C CYS A 153 -2.12 10.57 -15.47
N PHE A 154 -2.77 11.15 -16.48
CA PHE A 154 -2.71 12.58 -16.72
C PHE A 154 -3.29 13.39 -15.55
N LYS A 155 -4.44 12.96 -15.00
CA LYS A 155 -5.05 13.59 -13.81
C LYS A 155 -4.11 13.57 -12.60
N TYR A 156 -3.38 12.48 -12.39
CA TYR A 156 -2.50 12.30 -11.24
C TYR A 156 -1.11 12.93 -11.43
N ALA A 157 -0.57 12.87 -12.64
CA ALA A 157 0.73 13.47 -12.98
C ALA A 157 0.70 15.00 -12.97
N THR A 158 -0.44 15.63 -13.29
CA THR A 158 -0.57 17.10 -13.31
C THR A 158 -0.19 17.77 -11.98
N PRO A 159 -0.70 17.33 -10.81
CA PRO A 159 -0.23 17.82 -9.51
C PRO A 159 1.12 17.24 -9.06
N GLY A 160 1.74 16.34 -9.84
CA GLY A 160 2.95 15.62 -9.44
C GLY A 160 2.71 14.60 -8.33
N GLU A 161 1.47 14.10 -8.19
CA GLU A 161 1.11 13.13 -7.17
C GLU A 161 0.99 11.73 -7.77
N LEU A 162 1.86 10.82 -7.35
CA LEU A 162 1.73 9.41 -7.66
C LEU A 162 0.52 8.83 -6.93
N LYS A 163 -0.40 8.20 -7.66
CA LYS A 163 -1.58 7.54 -7.09
C LYS A 163 -1.76 6.16 -7.69
N TRP A 164 -2.35 5.28 -6.90
CA TRP A 164 -2.67 3.93 -7.35
C TRP A 164 -3.71 3.96 -8.47
N VAL A 165 -3.35 3.40 -9.62
CA VAL A 165 -4.30 3.07 -10.69
C VAL A 165 -4.59 1.57 -10.63
N PRO A 166 -5.85 1.12 -10.50
CA PRO A 166 -6.16 -0.31 -10.48
C PRO A 166 -5.59 -1.05 -11.70
N TRP A 167 -4.92 -2.19 -11.47
CA TRP A 167 -4.29 -3.01 -12.52
C TRP A 167 -5.17 -3.35 -13.72
N LYS A 168 -6.48 -3.58 -13.49
CA LYS A 168 -7.50 -3.81 -14.52
C LYS A 168 -7.65 -2.66 -15.51
N TYR A 169 -7.20 -1.47 -15.16
CA TYR A 169 -7.17 -0.28 -16.01
C TYR A 169 -5.78 0.01 -16.56
N ARG A 170 -4.72 -0.65 -16.08
CA ARG A 170 -3.36 -0.59 -16.64
C ARG A 170 -3.24 -1.42 -17.92
N MET A 171 -4.23 -2.26 -18.22
CA MET A 171 -4.25 -3.11 -19.41
C MET A 171 -4.43 -2.31 -20.70
N LEU A 172 -3.94 -2.92 -21.78
CA LEU A 172 -3.89 -2.43 -23.16
C LEU A 172 -5.29 -2.26 -23.77
N GLU A 173 -5.36 -1.56 -24.90
CA GLU A 173 -6.61 -1.19 -25.58
C GLU A 173 -7.54 -2.40 -25.87
N ASP A 174 -6.97 -3.58 -26.11
CA ASP A 174 -7.71 -4.80 -26.49
C ASP A 174 -8.19 -5.69 -25.33
N PHE A 175 -7.76 -5.46 -24.09
CA PHE A 175 -8.17 -6.29 -22.95
C PHE A 175 -9.40 -5.78 -22.20
N LEU A 176 -10.11 -4.81 -22.78
CA LEU A 176 -11.36 -4.28 -22.24
C LEU A 176 -12.54 -5.23 -22.52
N TYR A 177 -12.79 -6.07 -21.50
CA TYR A 177 -14.04 -6.75 -21.14
C TYR A 177 -14.32 -8.20 -21.58
N ASP A 178 -14.72 -8.94 -20.55
CA ASP A 178 -15.54 -10.17 -20.47
C ASP A 178 -14.93 -11.57 -20.62
N ASP A 179 -13.69 -11.72 -21.09
CA ASP A 179 -13.15 -13.06 -21.34
C ASP A 179 -11.73 -13.29 -20.82
N ALA A 180 -11.35 -12.60 -19.74
CA ALA A 180 -10.28 -13.14 -18.92
C ALA A 180 -10.83 -14.46 -18.38
N PRO A 181 -10.33 -15.63 -18.82
CA PRO A 181 -10.81 -16.87 -18.25
C PRO A 181 -10.61 -16.71 -16.76
N SER A 182 -11.62 -17.09 -15.98
CA SER A 182 -11.39 -17.52 -14.60
C SER A 182 -10.51 -18.77 -14.69
N ARG A 183 -9.29 -18.63 -15.22
CA ARG A 183 -8.19 -19.54 -15.08
C ARG A 183 -7.96 -19.46 -13.59
N GLU A 184 -8.58 -20.40 -12.90
CA GLU A 184 -8.18 -20.81 -11.58
C GLU A 184 -6.65 -20.80 -11.63
N ILE A 185 -6.05 -19.80 -11.00
CA ILE A 185 -4.60 -19.73 -10.87
C ILE A 185 -4.27 -21.07 -10.24
N PRO A 186 -3.54 -21.99 -10.92
CA PRO A 186 -3.35 -23.32 -10.40
C PRO A 186 -2.73 -23.18 -9.03
N THR A 187 -3.53 -23.40 -7.99
CA THR A 187 -3.07 -23.29 -6.61
C THR A 187 -2.30 -24.57 -6.38
N GLY A 188 -1.07 -24.62 -6.89
CA GLY A 188 -0.16 -25.77 -6.87
C GLY A 188 0.34 -26.06 -5.46
N TYR A 189 -0.57 -26.14 -4.50
CA TYR A 189 -0.30 -26.60 -3.15
C TYR A 189 -0.67 -28.07 -3.09
N GLU A 190 0.16 -28.86 -2.41
CA GLU A 190 -0.06 -30.30 -2.31
C GLU A 190 -1.42 -30.62 -1.69
N ALA A 191 -2.05 -31.69 -2.22
CA ALA A 191 -3.32 -32.19 -1.70
C ALA A 191 -3.14 -32.57 -0.22
N GLY A 192 -3.86 -31.86 0.66
CA GLY A 192 -3.75 -32.04 2.12
C GLY A 192 -3.09 -30.89 2.87
N SER A 193 -2.49 -29.92 2.18
CA SER A 193 -1.88 -28.73 2.82
C SER A 193 -2.89 -27.82 3.54
N GLY A 194 -4.18 -27.90 3.18
CA GLY A 194 -5.20 -27.02 3.74
C GLY A 194 -5.03 -25.54 3.34
N LEU A 195 -4.17 -25.24 2.37
CA LEU A 195 -3.89 -23.89 1.89
C LEU A 195 -4.49 -23.66 0.49
N ARG A 196 -4.88 -22.42 0.23
CA ARG A 196 -5.30 -21.91 -1.07
C ARG A 196 -4.40 -20.76 -1.50
N GLY A 197 -4.33 -20.54 -2.81
CA GLY A 197 -3.68 -19.36 -3.37
C GLY A 197 -4.47 -18.07 -3.11
N PRO A 198 -3.83 -16.91 -3.35
CA PRO A 198 -4.50 -15.62 -3.29
C PRO A 198 -5.66 -15.52 -4.29
N THR A 199 -6.78 -14.94 -3.87
CA THR A 199 -7.89 -14.61 -4.78
C THR A 199 -7.59 -13.34 -5.58
N ALA A 200 -8.33 -13.10 -6.67
CA ALA A 200 -8.22 -11.85 -7.43
C ALA A 200 -8.48 -10.58 -6.58
N GLU A 201 -9.34 -10.68 -5.56
CA GLU A 201 -9.59 -9.60 -4.60
C GLU A 201 -8.38 -9.36 -3.70
N GLU A 202 -7.75 -10.43 -3.21
CA GLU A 202 -6.54 -10.34 -2.38
C GLU A 202 -5.35 -9.81 -3.18
N MET A 203 -5.22 -10.22 -4.44
CA MET A 203 -4.21 -9.68 -5.36
C MET A 203 -4.42 -8.18 -5.60
N MET A 204 -5.66 -7.75 -5.81
CA MET A 204 -5.98 -6.33 -6.00
C MET A 204 -5.72 -5.51 -4.73
N ALA A 205 -6.04 -6.05 -3.55
CA ALA A 205 -5.76 -5.42 -2.27
C ALA A 205 -4.24 -5.31 -2.02
N ALA A 206 -3.49 -6.36 -2.38
CA ALA A 206 -2.03 -6.35 -2.30
C ALA A 206 -1.42 -5.28 -3.24
N ASP A 207 -1.79 -5.26 -4.52
CA ASP A 207 -1.34 -4.25 -5.48
C ASP A 207 -1.66 -2.84 -5.00
N ARG A 208 -2.88 -2.58 -4.50
CA ARG A 208 -3.23 -1.30 -3.88
C ARG A 208 -2.28 -0.94 -2.74
N ARG A 209 -2.09 -1.88 -1.81
CA ARG A 209 -1.27 -1.64 -0.62
C ARG A 209 0.18 -1.30 -0.97
N LEU A 210 0.76 -2.00 -1.95
CA LEU A 210 2.11 -1.72 -2.43
C LEU A 210 2.18 -0.30 -3.02
N TRP A 211 1.24 0.06 -3.87
CA TRP A 211 1.20 1.39 -4.48
C TRP A 211 0.91 2.53 -3.50
N GLU A 212 0.17 2.28 -2.41
CA GLU A 212 0.03 3.26 -1.32
C GLU A 212 1.37 3.54 -0.64
N ILE A 213 2.18 2.50 -0.41
CA ILE A 213 3.51 2.64 0.18
C ILE A 213 4.43 3.39 -0.79
N ILE A 214 4.45 2.98 -2.07
CA ILE A 214 5.25 3.67 -3.11
C ILE A 214 4.83 5.14 -3.22
N ALA A 215 3.51 5.42 -3.24
CA ALA A 215 3.01 6.79 -3.28
C ALA A 215 3.41 7.61 -2.05
N GLU A 216 3.43 7.02 -0.85
CA GLU A 216 3.93 7.69 0.36
C GLU A 216 5.42 8.04 0.22
N LEU A 217 6.24 7.08 -0.21
CA LEU A 217 7.69 7.26 -0.43
C LEU A 217 7.96 8.37 -1.45
N VAL A 218 7.29 8.34 -2.60
CA VAL A 218 7.50 9.31 -3.68
C VAL A 218 6.91 10.68 -3.33
N ASN A 219 5.64 10.75 -2.97
CA ASN A 219 4.95 12.03 -2.80
C ASN A 219 5.39 12.76 -1.53
N SER A 220 5.51 12.03 -0.42
CA SER A 220 5.75 12.61 0.91
C SER A 220 7.23 12.61 1.26
N LYS A 221 7.94 11.51 0.98
CA LYS A 221 9.35 11.35 1.35
C LYS A 221 10.33 11.72 0.24
N LYS A 222 9.83 12.10 -0.94
CA LYS A 222 10.61 12.55 -2.11
C LYS A 222 11.63 11.51 -2.61
N TRP A 223 11.31 10.24 -2.45
CA TRP A 223 12.08 9.17 -3.08
C TRP A 223 11.90 9.22 -4.59
N SER A 224 12.91 8.78 -5.34
CA SER A 224 12.70 8.46 -6.75
C SER A 224 11.72 7.30 -6.87
N LEU A 225 11.01 7.21 -8.00
CA LEU A 225 10.09 6.11 -8.24
C LEU A 225 10.82 4.76 -8.23
N ASP A 226 12.02 4.71 -8.81
CA ASP A 226 12.83 3.49 -8.91
C ASP A 226 13.28 3.01 -7.52
N ASP A 227 13.79 3.91 -6.67
CA ASP A 227 14.19 3.57 -5.30
C ASP A 227 13.00 3.09 -4.46
N ALA A 228 11.83 3.73 -4.63
CA ALA A 228 10.62 3.35 -3.92
C ALA A 228 10.11 1.97 -4.36
N ILE A 229 10.23 1.62 -5.64
CA ILE A 229 9.90 0.29 -6.15
C ILE A 229 10.88 -0.74 -5.62
N ALA A 230 12.19 -0.49 -5.69
CA ALA A 230 13.22 -1.40 -5.21
C ALA A 230 13.06 -1.68 -3.70
N GLU A 231 12.77 -0.66 -2.89
CA GLU A 231 12.52 -0.81 -1.45
C GLU A 231 11.35 -1.76 -1.16
N VAL A 232 10.24 -1.59 -1.88
CA VAL A 232 9.01 -2.35 -1.63
C VAL A 232 9.09 -3.78 -2.18
N VAL A 233 9.75 -3.97 -3.32
CA VAL A 233 9.82 -5.26 -4.02
C VAL A 233 11.00 -6.10 -3.54
N ASP A 234 12.20 -5.52 -3.45
CA ASP A 234 13.43 -6.26 -3.22
C ASP A 234 13.84 -6.25 -1.75
N VAL A 235 13.83 -5.08 -1.10
CA VAL A 235 14.32 -4.94 0.29
C VAL A 235 13.32 -5.49 1.29
N ARG A 236 12.07 -5.04 1.21
CA ARG A 236 11.01 -5.43 2.16
C ARG A 236 10.31 -6.71 1.77
N SER A 237 10.32 -7.06 0.48
CA SER A 237 9.56 -8.19 -0.08
C SER A 237 8.08 -8.16 0.34
N ASP A 238 7.48 -6.96 0.37
CA ASP A 238 6.09 -6.77 0.84
C ASP A 238 5.11 -7.58 -0.01
N MET A 239 5.38 -7.71 -1.32
CA MET A 239 4.55 -8.48 -2.24
C MET A 239 4.48 -9.96 -1.86
N ALA A 240 5.60 -10.59 -1.49
CA ALA A 240 5.63 -11.98 -1.07
C ALA A 240 4.82 -12.19 0.23
N SER A 241 4.91 -11.22 1.15
CA SER A 241 4.19 -11.25 2.42
C SER A 241 2.68 -11.09 2.23
N LEU A 242 2.24 -10.20 1.33
CA LEU A 242 0.81 -9.93 1.09
C LEU A 242 0.12 -11.06 0.31
N LEU A 243 0.86 -11.75 -0.56
CA LEU A 243 0.38 -12.83 -1.42
C LEU A 243 0.68 -14.23 -0.86
N GLN A 244 0.96 -14.34 0.43
CA GLN A 244 1.16 -15.63 1.07
C GLN A 244 -0.09 -16.53 0.96
N PRO A 245 0.08 -17.86 0.86
CA PRO A 245 -1.03 -18.80 0.82
C PRO A 245 -1.93 -18.65 2.05
N ARG A 246 -3.24 -18.77 1.88
CA ARG A 246 -4.21 -18.65 2.99
C ARG A 246 -4.85 -19.98 3.33
N PRO A 247 -5.28 -20.20 4.57
CA PRO A 247 -6.08 -21.38 4.91
C PRO A 247 -7.34 -21.46 4.05
N LEU A 248 -7.64 -22.67 3.58
CA LEU A 248 -8.93 -23.00 2.98
C LEU A 248 -10.01 -22.77 4.04
N PRO A 249 -11.08 -22.00 3.73
CA PRO A 249 -12.19 -21.87 4.65
C PRO A 249 -12.80 -23.26 4.92
N PRO A 250 -13.29 -23.52 6.15
CA PRO A 250 -13.91 -24.79 6.48
C PRO A 250 -15.08 -25.05 5.53
N LYS A 251 -15.10 -26.23 4.90
CA LYS A 251 -16.21 -26.66 4.05
C LYS A 251 -17.45 -26.84 4.93
N ASN A 252 -18.37 -25.88 4.85
CA ASN A 252 -19.73 -25.88 5.40
C ASN A 252 -19.84 -26.16 6.92
N VAL A 253 -20.05 -25.11 7.71
CA VAL A 253 -21.02 -25.22 8.80
C VAL A 253 -22.42 -25.29 8.17
N PRO A 254 -23.28 -26.26 8.53
CA PRO A 254 -24.68 -26.24 8.11
C PRO A 254 -25.34 -25.02 8.75
N VAL A 255 -25.55 -23.99 7.94
CA VAL A 255 -26.28 -22.79 8.36
C VAL A 255 -27.77 -23.12 8.21
N ASP A 256 -28.38 -23.71 9.23
CA ASP A 256 -29.84 -23.72 9.42
C ASP A 256 -30.30 -22.30 9.80
N VAL A 257 -30.15 -21.34 8.88
CA VAL A 257 -30.70 -19.99 9.03
C VAL A 257 -31.80 -19.83 7.98
N PRO A 258 -33.06 -19.57 8.41
CA PRO A 258 -34.16 -19.32 7.51
C PRO A 258 -33.81 -18.17 6.57
N ARG A 259 -33.70 -18.52 5.29
CA ARG A 259 -33.34 -17.62 4.20
C ARG A 259 -34.50 -16.67 3.95
N ASN A 260 -34.64 -15.59 4.72
CA ASN A 260 -35.42 -14.38 4.39
C ASN A 260 -35.32 -13.32 5.49
N PHE A 261 -34.38 -12.37 5.40
CA PHE A 261 -34.59 -11.09 6.10
C PHE A 261 -34.05 -9.83 5.40
N TRP A 262 -33.24 -9.93 4.34
CA TRP A 262 -32.85 -8.72 3.59
C TRP A 262 -32.66 -9.01 2.10
N ARG A 263 -33.74 -8.91 1.33
CA ARG A 263 -33.68 -8.55 -0.10
C ARG A 263 -34.63 -7.38 -0.33
N PRO A 264 -34.15 -6.22 -0.85
CA PRO A 264 -35.03 -5.23 -1.42
C PRO A 264 -35.72 -5.86 -2.64
N SER A 265 -37.05 -5.85 -2.62
CA SER A 265 -37.90 -6.35 -3.70
C SER A 265 -37.58 -5.62 -5.01
N LYS A 266 -36.88 -6.29 -5.93
CA LYS A 266 -36.83 -5.89 -7.33
C LYS A 266 -38.00 -6.60 -8.00
N GLY A 267 -39.12 -5.87 -8.12
CA GLY A 267 -40.32 -6.37 -8.74
C GLY A 267 -40.07 -6.77 -10.19
N ASN A 268 -40.41 -8.01 -10.54
CA ASN A 268 -40.97 -8.28 -11.86
C ASN A 268 -41.90 -9.50 -11.85
N LYS A 269 -43.07 -9.29 -12.47
CA LYS A 269 -44.00 -10.26 -13.05
C LYS A 269 -44.59 -11.36 -12.14
N GLY A 270 -45.60 -10.96 -11.37
CA GLY A 270 -46.66 -11.87 -10.94
C GLY A 270 -47.75 -12.00 -12.02
N LYS A 271 -47.83 -13.17 -12.66
CA LYS A 271 -49.05 -13.67 -13.32
C LYS A 271 -50.15 -13.76 -12.24
N GLY A 272 -51.20 -12.95 -12.36
CA GLY A 272 -52.36 -12.97 -11.46
C GLY A 272 -53.64 -13.04 -12.26
N LYS A 273 -54.41 -14.10 -12.02
CA LYS A 273 -55.68 -14.46 -12.67
C LYS A 273 -56.84 -13.94 -11.81
N GLY A 274 -57.87 -13.36 -12.44
CA GLY A 274 -59.14 -12.91 -11.82
C GLY A 274 -59.22 -11.38 -11.77
N GLY A 275 -60.30 -10.70 -12.15
CA GLY A 275 -61.62 -11.05 -12.68
C GLY A 275 -62.37 -9.72 -12.85
N GLY A 276 -63.07 -9.50 -13.96
CA GLY A 276 -63.75 -8.22 -14.20
C GLY A 276 -64.57 -8.19 -15.49
N LYS A 277 -65.90 -8.24 -15.30
CA LYS A 277 -67.02 -8.00 -16.22
C LYS A 277 -66.77 -7.10 -17.44
N GLY A 278 -67.36 -7.49 -18.58
CA GLY A 278 -68.27 -6.60 -19.33
C GLY A 278 -68.06 -6.47 -20.84
N GLY A 279 -68.95 -7.10 -21.63
CA GLY A 279 -69.65 -6.42 -22.74
C GLY A 279 -69.16 -6.61 -24.19
N ALA A 280 -70.15 -6.90 -25.05
CA ALA A 280 -70.22 -6.73 -26.52
C ALA A 280 -69.43 -7.70 -27.41
N LYS A 281 -70.09 -8.70 -28.04
CA LYS A 281 -70.78 -8.66 -29.35
C LYS A 281 -69.88 -8.20 -30.53
N GLY A 282 -69.59 -9.13 -31.44
CA GLY A 282 -69.07 -8.83 -32.77
C GLY A 282 -68.75 -10.10 -33.54
N ALA A 283 -69.68 -10.54 -34.38
CA ALA A 283 -69.56 -11.66 -35.29
C ALA A 283 -68.58 -11.37 -36.44
N GLY A 284 -67.93 -12.39 -36.98
CA GLY A 284 -67.11 -12.26 -38.20
C GLY A 284 -66.35 -13.51 -38.60
N LYS A 285 -67.05 -14.42 -39.30
CA LYS A 285 -66.61 -15.24 -40.47
C LYS A 285 -65.36 -14.70 -41.20
N GLN A 286 -64.57 -15.42 -41.99
CA GLN A 286 -64.40 -16.81 -42.45
C GLN A 286 -63.15 -16.71 -43.36
N LEU A 287 -62.38 -17.81 -43.49
CA LEU A 287 -61.57 -18.21 -44.65
C LEU A 287 -60.48 -17.26 -45.18
#